data_AF-A0A7J4KK95-F1
#
_entry.id   AF-A0A7J4KK95-F1
#
_cell.length_a   1.000
_cell.length_b   1.000
_cell.length_c   1.000
_cell.angle_alpha   90.00
_cell.angle_beta   90.00
_cell.angle_gamma   90.00
#
_symmetry.space_group_name_H-M   'P 1'
#
loop_
_entity.id
_entity.type
_entity.pdbx_description
1 polymer ?
#
loop_
_entity_poly.entity_id
_entity_poly.type
_entity_poly.pdbx_seq_one_letter_code
_entity_poly.pdbx_strand_id
1 'polypeptide(L)'
;MGYMKGQGATEYLVLLAVVLIIALVSIALLGFFPGLASDARITQSNSYWRGEARPFAILEHSVTTDGAATLIVQNNEAQGPLILTNITVGSDYNDSTAGGLGTMGMTFAPGEQHTISLNSVIGGATVSPGGVYDLQVNLTYRTANGVVSTQYGVKTIIGKYI
;
A
#
# COMPACT_ATOMS: atom_id res chain seq x y z
N MET A 1 -17.96 61.26 37.83
CA MET A 1 -18.73 60.40 36.90
C MET A 1 -17.85 60.18 35.68
N GLY A 2 -17.15 59.05 35.62
CA GLY A 2 -16.15 58.76 34.58
C GLY A 2 -16.39 57.36 34.01
N TYR A 3 -16.50 57.29 32.68
CA TYR A 3 -16.93 56.12 31.93
C TYR A 3 -15.89 54.98 31.94
N MET A 4 -16.10 53.94 32.76
CA MET A 4 -15.43 52.65 32.62
C MET A 4 -16.30 51.73 31.75
N LYS A 5 -16.20 51.86 30.42
CA LYS A 5 -16.84 50.94 29.46
C LYS A 5 -15.89 50.36 28.39
N GLY A 6 -14.57 50.58 28.54
CA GLY A 6 -13.55 50.08 27.59
C GLY A 6 -12.86 48.77 27.99
N GLN A 7 -12.94 48.36 29.26
CA GLN A 7 -12.14 47.25 29.80
C GLN A 7 -12.59 45.86 29.30
N GLY A 8 -13.89 45.68 29.00
CA GLY A 8 -14.40 44.42 28.46
C GLY A 8 -13.92 44.15 27.02
N ALA A 9 -13.82 45.19 26.18
CA ALA A 9 -13.42 45.02 24.78
C ALA A 9 -11.96 44.52 24.66
N THR A 10 -11.07 44.98 25.53
CA THR A 10 -9.68 44.51 25.56
C THR A 10 -9.56 43.06 26.05
N GLU A 11 -10.39 42.63 26.99
CA GLU A 11 -10.41 41.24 27.48
C GLU A 11 -10.89 40.26 26.40
N TYR A 12 -11.95 40.60 25.66
CA TYR A 12 -12.41 39.79 24.54
C TYR A 12 -11.40 39.73 23.39
N LEU A 13 -10.68 40.83 23.11
CA LEU A 13 -9.62 40.82 22.09
C LEU A 13 -8.46 39.89 22.47
N VAL A 14 -8.09 39.83 23.75
CA VAL A 14 -7.04 38.91 24.23
C VAL A 14 -7.53 37.46 24.15
N LEU A 15 -8.75 37.16 24.60
CA LEU A 15 -9.31 35.81 24.50
C LEU A 15 -9.45 35.35 23.06
N LEU A 16 -9.89 36.23 22.15
CA LEU A 16 -9.96 35.96 20.73
C LEU A 16 -8.57 35.61 20.16
N ALA A 17 -7.54 36.39 20.50
CA ALA A 17 -6.18 36.14 20.03
C ALA A 17 -5.66 34.78 20.50
N VAL A 18 -5.90 34.41 21.75
CA VAL A 18 -5.51 33.10 22.28
C VAL A 18 -6.22 31.96 21.54
N VAL A 19 -7.53 32.08 21.32
CA VAL A 19 -8.30 31.06 20.58
C VAL A 19 -7.79 30.90 19.15
N LEU A 20 -7.47 32.01 18.47
CA LEU A 20 -6.92 31.97 17.11
C LEU A 20 -5.54 31.30 17.06
N ILE A 21 -4.68 31.56 18.05
CA ILE A 21 -3.37 30.89 18.15
C ILE A 21 -3.55 29.38 18.34
N ILE A 22 -4.45 28.95 19.25
CA ILE A 22 -4.73 27.53 19.48
C ILE A 22 -5.29 26.86 18.22
N ALA A 23 -6.19 27.54 17.49
CA ALA A 23 -6.74 27.03 16.24
C ALA A 23 -5.65 26.85 15.17
N LEU A 24 -4.75 27.82 15.03
CA LEU A 24 -3.65 27.77 14.06
C LEU A 24 -2.66 26.64 14.36
N VAL A 25 -2.29 26.46 15.64
CA VAL A 25 -1.46 25.33 16.08
C VAL A 25 -2.14 24.00 15.80
N SER A 26 -3.44 23.89 16.09
CA SER A 26 -4.21 22.65 15.85
C SER A 26 -4.24 22.28 14.37
N ILE A 27 -4.46 23.25 13.48
CA ILE A 27 -4.44 23.05 12.02
C ILE A 27 -3.05 22.64 11.54
N ALA A 28 -2.00 23.30 12.05
CA ALA A 28 -0.62 22.96 11.70
C ALA A 28 -0.26 21.52 12.07
N LEU A 29 -0.71 21.04 13.23
CA LEU A 29 -0.52 19.66 13.65
C LEU A 29 -1.27 18.67 12.75
N LEU A 30 -2.52 18.96 12.39
CA LEU A 30 -3.31 18.13 11.48
C LEU A 30 -2.70 17.98 10.08
N GLY A 31 -1.95 18.97 9.61
CA GLY A 31 -1.24 18.91 8.33
C GLY A 31 -0.07 17.92 8.28
N PHE A 32 0.52 17.56 9.42
CA PHE A 32 1.73 16.71 9.48
C PHE A 32 1.43 15.21 9.64
N PHE A 33 0.33 14.86 10.31
CA PHE A 33 -0.02 13.46 10.60
C PHE A 33 -0.30 12.55 9.39
N PRO A 34 -0.85 13.01 8.26
CA PRO A 34 -1.17 12.12 7.14
C PRO A 34 0.04 11.39 6.55
N GLY A 35 1.20 12.06 6.50
CA GLY A 35 2.44 11.48 5.95
C GLY A 35 2.98 10.33 6.80
N LEU A 36 3.06 10.53 8.12
CA LEU A 36 3.58 9.53 9.07
C LEU A 36 2.72 8.27 9.12
N ALA A 37 1.38 8.45 9.08
CA ALA A 37 0.46 7.32 9.07
C ALA A 37 0.65 6.45 7.82
N SER A 38 0.90 7.06 6.65
CA SER A 38 1.16 6.32 5.42
C SER A 38 2.47 5.54 5.48
N ASP A 39 3.57 6.16 5.92
CA ASP A 39 4.89 5.52 5.92
C ASP A 39 4.95 4.33 6.91
N ALA A 40 4.25 4.43 8.04
CA ALA A 40 4.08 3.32 8.98
C ALA A 40 3.32 2.15 8.35
N ARG A 41 2.24 2.43 7.59
CA ARG A 41 1.47 1.40 6.87
C ARG A 41 2.31 0.74 5.77
N ILE A 42 3.12 1.50 5.03
CA ILE A 42 4.05 0.97 4.01
C ILE A 42 5.04 0.01 4.67
N THR A 43 5.65 0.41 5.79
CA THR A 43 6.62 -0.44 6.50
C THR A 43 5.97 -1.72 7.03
N GLN A 44 4.75 -1.63 7.57
CA GLN A 44 4.01 -2.80 8.04
C GLN A 44 3.66 -3.75 6.88
N SER A 45 3.18 -3.21 5.76
CA SER A 45 2.90 -3.95 4.53
C SER A 45 4.15 -4.71 4.06
N ASN A 46 5.28 -4.00 3.93
CA ASN A 46 6.54 -4.57 3.45
C ASN A 46 7.07 -5.66 4.38
N SER A 47 6.97 -5.45 5.70
CA SER A 47 7.38 -6.46 6.69
C SER A 47 6.53 -7.72 6.59
N TYR A 48 5.21 -7.58 6.43
CA TYR A 48 4.31 -8.71 6.25
C TYR A 48 4.67 -9.52 5.00
N TRP A 49 4.78 -8.86 3.85
CA TRP A 49 5.03 -9.53 2.57
C TRP A 49 6.41 -10.19 2.47
N ARG A 50 7.42 -9.64 3.15
CA ARG A 50 8.77 -10.23 3.20
C ARG A 50 8.89 -11.35 4.24
N GLY A 51 8.28 -11.16 5.41
CA GLY A 51 8.51 -12.00 6.58
C GLY A 51 7.48 -13.12 6.76
N GLU A 52 6.19 -12.77 6.70
CA GLU A 52 5.08 -13.62 7.13
C GLU A 52 4.34 -14.28 5.96
N ALA A 53 4.25 -13.61 4.81
CA ALA A 53 3.55 -14.15 3.65
C ALA A 53 4.19 -15.46 3.16
N ARG A 54 3.38 -16.50 3.02
CA ARG A 54 3.78 -17.84 2.55
C ARG A 54 2.69 -18.44 1.66
N PRO A 55 3.09 -19.26 0.66
CA PRO A 55 4.46 -19.65 0.35
C PRO A 55 5.26 -18.60 -0.44
N PHE A 56 4.61 -17.66 -1.13
CA PHE A 56 5.28 -16.59 -1.85
C PHE A 56 5.43 -15.34 -0.99
N ALA A 57 6.63 -14.76 -1.04
CA ALA A 57 6.91 -13.42 -0.51
C ALA A 57 7.01 -12.41 -1.65
N ILE A 58 6.59 -11.17 -1.38
CA ILE A 58 6.79 -10.03 -2.28
C ILE A 58 7.89 -9.18 -1.66
N LEU A 59 9.06 -9.21 -2.26
CA LEU A 59 10.24 -8.51 -1.75
C LEU A 59 10.17 -7.03 -2.07
N GLU A 60 9.82 -6.71 -3.31
CA GLU A 60 9.72 -5.33 -3.78
C GLU A 60 8.49 -5.18 -4.64
N HIS A 61 7.91 -3.98 -4.62
CA HIS A 61 6.80 -3.62 -5.48
C HIS A 61 6.89 -2.15 -5.86
N SER A 62 6.48 -1.84 -7.09
CA SER A 62 6.31 -0.48 -7.58
C SER A 62 5.08 -0.42 -8.49
N VAL A 63 4.41 0.73 -8.50
CA VAL A 63 3.24 0.97 -9.35
C VAL A 63 3.40 2.36 -9.96
N THR A 64 3.39 2.43 -11.29
CA THR A 64 3.44 3.72 -12.00
C THR A 64 2.09 4.42 -11.94
N THR A 65 2.08 5.72 -12.19
CA THR A 65 0.84 6.49 -12.33
C THR A 65 -0.10 6.00 -13.44
N ASP A 66 0.44 5.31 -14.46
CA ASP A 66 -0.34 4.66 -15.52
C ASP A 66 -0.88 3.27 -15.12
N GLY A 67 -0.61 2.82 -13.89
CA GLY A 67 -1.07 1.55 -13.37
C GLY A 67 -0.23 0.34 -13.77
N ALA A 68 0.96 0.53 -14.34
CA ALA A 68 1.89 -0.59 -14.55
C ALA A 68 2.53 -0.96 -13.20
N ALA A 69 2.41 -2.22 -12.79
CA ALA A 69 3.00 -2.71 -11.54
C ALA A 69 4.18 -3.63 -11.81
N THR A 70 5.24 -3.50 -11.02
CA THR A 70 6.37 -4.43 -11.01
C THR A 70 6.50 -5.02 -9.61
N LEU A 71 6.60 -6.34 -9.52
CA LEU A 71 6.72 -7.08 -8.27
C LEU A 71 7.95 -7.98 -8.35
N ILE A 72 8.78 -8.01 -7.31
CA ILE A 72 9.80 -9.04 -7.14
C ILE A 72 9.25 -10.08 -6.17
N VAL A 73 8.92 -11.26 -6.70
CA VAL A 73 8.30 -12.35 -5.95
C VAL A 73 9.34 -13.42 -5.67
N GLN A 74 9.32 -14.02 -4.48
CA GLN A 74 10.20 -15.11 -4.07
C GLN A 74 9.40 -16.30 -3.56
N ASN A 75 9.82 -17.53 -3.90
CA ASN A 75 9.32 -18.72 -3.23
C ASN A 75 10.06 -18.94 -1.90
N ASN A 76 9.34 -18.87 -0.78
CA ASN A 76 9.89 -19.12 0.56
C ASN A 76 9.63 -20.55 1.07
N GLU A 77 9.01 -21.41 0.26
CA GLU A 77 8.80 -22.80 0.62
C GLU A 77 10.09 -23.60 0.42
N ALA A 78 10.52 -24.31 1.46
CA ALA A 78 11.73 -25.11 1.43
C ALA A 78 11.51 -26.49 0.80
N GLN A 79 10.26 -26.96 0.78
CA GLN A 79 9.90 -28.32 0.41
C GLN A 79 10.00 -28.63 -1.10
N GLY A 80 10.08 -27.62 -1.96
CA GLY A 80 10.25 -27.84 -3.39
C GLY A 80 9.81 -26.67 -4.27
N PRO A 81 9.90 -26.84 -5.60
CA PRO A 81 9.53 -25.80 -6.54
C PRO A 81 8.01 -25.58 -6.54
N LEU A 82 7.61 -24.32 -6.72
CA LEU A 82 6.22 -23.91 -6.90
C LEU A 82 6.04 -23.29 -8.27
N ILE A 83 4.92 -23.58 -8.92
CA ILE A 83 4.58 -23.00 -10.22
C ILE A 83 3.53 -21.92 -9.98
N LEU A 84 3.91 -20.66 -10.07
CA LEU A 84 2.97 -19.54 -10.02
C LEU A 84 2.16 -19.51 -11.33
N THR A 85 0.86 -19.73 -11.22
CA THR A 85 -0.04 -19.87 -12.38
C THR A 85 -0.83 -18.59 -12.66
N ASN A 86 -1.17 -17.84 -11.61
CA ASN A 86 -1.86 -16.57 -11.75
C ASN A 86 -1.48 -15.65 -10.60
N ILE A 87 -1.48 -14.35 -10.87
CA ILE A 87 -1.34 -13.29 -9.87
C ILE A 87 -2.37 -12.23 -10.21
N THR A 88 -3.09 -11.75 -9.20
CA THR A 88 -4.06 -10.66 -9.35
C THR A 88 -3.71 -9.57 -8.36
N VAL A 89 -3.69 -8.32 -8.84
CA VAL A 89 -3.40 -7.14 -8.04
C VAL A 89 -4.37 -6.03 -8.40
N GLY A 90 -5.13 -5.55 -7.42
CA GLY A 90 -6.13 -4.52 -7.67
C GLY A 90 -6.82 -4.05 -6.39
N SER A 91 -7.95 -3.35 -6.55
CA SER A 91 -8.76 -2.89 -5.40
C SER A 91 -9.49 -4.04 -4.70
N ASP A 92 -9.74 -5.13 -5.42
CA ASP A 92 -10.44 -6.32 -4.93
C ASP A 92 -9.70 -7.60 -5.31
N TYR A 93 -9.87 -8.64 -4.50
CA TYR A 93 -9.34 -9.98 -4.72
C TYR A 93 -9.77 -10.64 -6.04
N ASN A 94 -10.84 -10.15 -6.66
CA ASN A 94 -11.38 -10.66 -7.93
C ASN A 94 -11.00 -9.79 -9.13
N ASP A 95 -10.23 -8.71 -8.94
CA ASP A 95 -9.81 -7.85 -10.05
C ASP A 95 -8.76 -8.58 -10.90
N SER A 96 -9.15 -8.98 -12.10
CA SER A 96 -8.38 -9.90 -12.94
C SER A 96 -7.35 -9.16 -13.78
N THR A 97 -6.29 -8.68 -13.15
CA THR A 97 -5.06 -8.28 -13.82
C THR A 97 -4.09 -9.46 -13.84
N ALA A 98 -4.35 -10.42 -14.73
CA ALA A 98 -3.41 -11.50 -15.02
C ALA A 98 -2.18 -10.89 -15.70
N GLY A 99 -1.18 -10.49 -14.91
CA GLY A 99 0.04 -9.97 -15.51
C GLY A 99 0.95 -11.10 -15.93
N GLY A 100 1.24 -11.14 -17.24
CA GLY A 100 2.46 -11.67 -17.84
C GLY A 100 2.82 -13.15 -17.64
N LEU A 101 2.13 -13.89 -16.77
CA LEU A 101 2.32 -15.31 -16.60
C LEU A 101 1.69 -15.99 -17.81
N GLY A 102 2.51 -16.29 -18.82
CA GLY A 102 2.07 -17.03 -20.00
C GLY A 102 1.35 -18.34 -19.61
N THR A 103 0.66 -18.97 -20.56
CA THR A 103 -0.24 -20.12 -20.34
C THR A 103 0.34 -21.29 -19.51
N MET A 104 1.66 -21.36 -19.35
CA MET A 104 2.35 -22.43 -18.61
C MET A 104 2.67 -22.11 -17.14
N GLY A 105 2.46 -20.88 -16.68
CA GLY A 105 2.91 -20.42 -15.37
C GLY A 105 4.44 -20.25 -15.29
N MET A 106 4.92 -19.75 -14.15
CA MET A 106 6.34 -19.49 -13.88
C MET A 106 6.79 -20.39 -12.72
N THR A 107 7.86 -21.15 -12.91
CA THR A 107 8.38 -22.07 -11.88
C THR A 107 9.40 -21.34 -11.02
N PHE A 108 9.27 -21.47 -9.70
CA PHE A 108 10.18 -20.91 -8.71
C PHE A 108 10.80 -22.05 -7.89
N ALA A 109 12.10 -22.25 -7.99
CA ALA A 109 12.83 -23.06 -7.03
C ALA A 109 12.79 -22.44 -5.61
N PRO A 110 13.07 -23.21 -4.55
CA PRO A 110 13.17 -22.66 -3.19
C PRO A 110 14.17 -21.49 -3.12
N GLY A 111 13.72 -20.32 -2.67
CA GLY A 111 14.50 -19.09 -2.59
C GLY A 111 14.69 -18.34 -3.92
N GLU A 112 14.21 -18.88 -5.04
CA GLU A 112 14.30 -18.21 -6.34
C GLU A 112 13.39 -16.99 -6.40
N GLN A 113 13.88 -15.95 -7.09
CA GLN A 113 13.17 -14.68 -7.27
C GLN A 113 12.89 -14.46 -8.75
N HIS A 114 11.70 -13.93 -9.04
CA HIS A 114 11.37 -13.44 -10.37
C HIS A 114 10.70 -12.08 -10.29
N THR A 115 11.02 -11.25 -11.29
CA THR A 115 10.34 -9.99 -11.54
C THR A 115 9.10 -10.24 -12.38
N ILE A 116 7.94 -9.86 -11.86
CA ILE A 116 6.66 -9.97 -12.54
C ILE A 116 6.16 -8.56 -12.85
N SER A 117 5.85 -8.31 -14.12
CA SER A 117 5.25 -7.07 -14.58
C SER A 117 3.77 -7.29 -14.87
N LEU A 118 2.92 -6.45 -14.29
CA LEU A 118 1.48 -6.43 -14.47
C LEU A 118 1.10 -5.14 -15.20
N ASN A 119 0.18 -5.26 -16.15
CA ASN A 119 -0.39 -4.11 -16.83
C ASN A 119 -1.70 -3.71 -16.13
N SER A 120 -1.86 -2.41 -15.84
CA SER A 120 -3.13 -1.79 -15.43
C SER A 120 -3.76 -2.28 -14.12
N VAL A 121 -3.07 -2.17 -12.98
CA VAL A 121 -3.59 -2.56 -11.64
C VAL A 121 -4.52 -1.55 -10.96
N ILE A 122 -4.82 -0.42 -11.60
CA ILE A 122 -5.64 0.67 -11.02
C ILE A 122 -6.96 0.92 -11.77
N GLY A 123 -7.37 0.00 -12.67
CA GLY A 123 -8.67 0.09 -13.35
C GLY A 123 -8.89 1.37 -14.17
N GLY A 124 -7.82 2.03 -14.63
CA GLY A 124 -7.90 3.30 -15.36
C GLY A 124 -8.13 4.55 -14.50
N ALA A 125 -8.02 4.44 -13.17
CA ALA A 125 -8.09 5.59 -12.28
C ALA A 125 -6.93 6.57 -12.54
N THR A 126 -7.23 7.88 -12.55
CA THR A 126 -6.19 8.92 -12.62
C THR A 126 -5.59 9.12 -11.23
N VAL A 127 -4.28 8.93 -11.11
CA VAL A 127 -3.54 9.09 -9.85
C VAL A 127 -2.38 10.05 -10.03
N SER A 128 -2.00 10.77 -8.97
CA SER A 128 -0.86 11.69 -8.99
C SER A 128 0.41 11.01 -8.48
N PRO A 129 1.60 11.36 -9.01
CA PRO A 129 2.88 10.92 -8.43
C PRO A 129 2.94 11.22 -6.93
N GLY A 130 3.48 10.29 -6.15
CA GLY A 130 3.57 10.40 -4.69
C GLY A 130 2.26 10.11 -3.93
N GLY A 131 1.13 9.94 -4.63
CA GLY A 131 -0.10 9.42 -4.05
C GLY A 131 0.11 7.99 -3.53
N VAL A 132 -0.64 7.60 -2.51
CA VAL A 132 -0.51 6.28 -1.88
C VAL A 132 -1.45 5.30 -2.57
N TYR A 133 -0.96 4.11 -2.90
CA TYR A 133 -1.78 2.97 -3.31
C TYR A 133 -1.91 1.95 -2.19
N ASP A 134 -3.03 1.22 -2.24
CA ASP A 134 -3.40 0.19 -1.29
C ASP A 134 -4.10 -0.92 -2.09
N LEU A 135 -3.35 -1.96 -2.48
CA LEU A 135 -3.80 -2.96 -3.45
C LEU A 135 -3.81 -4.36 -2.82
N GLN A 136 -4.89 -5.10 -3.03
CA GLN A 136 -4.99 -6.50 -2.64
C GLN A 136 -4.20 -7.37 -3.62
N VAL A 137 -3.60 -8.45 -3.12
CA VAL A 137 -2.81 -9.39 -3.94
C VAL A 137 -3.25 -10.82 -3.65
N ASN A 138 -3.51 -11.57 -4.74
CA ASN A 138 -3.69 -13.02 -4.68
C ASN A 138 -2.71 -13.71 -5.62
N LEU A 139 -2.14 -14.80 -5.14
CA LEU A 139 -1.24 -15.65 -5.91
C LEU A 139 -1.84 -17.04 -6.00
N THR A 140 -2.15 -17.49 -7.21
CA THR A 140 -2.59 -18.87 -7.45
C THR A 140 -1.42 -19.66 -7.99
N TYR A 141 -1.12 -20.77 -7.35
CA TYR A 141 0.05 -21.58 -7.66
C TYR A 141 -0.26 -23.06 -7.62
N ARG A 142 0.64 -23.83 -8.20
CA ARG A 142 0.59 -25.29 -8.22
C ARG A 142 1.85 -25.86 -7.60
N THR A 143 1.68 -26.84 -6.72
CA THR A 143 2.80 -27.60 -6.14
C THR A 143 3.36 -28.62 -7.14
N ALA A 144 4.53 -29.19 -6.85
CA ALA A 144 5.13 -30.25 -7.67
C ALA A 144 4.20 -31.48 -7.83
N ASN A 145 3.31 -31.74 -6.86
CA ASN A 145 2.33 -32.82 -6.90
C ASN A 145 1.07 -32.49 -7.73
N GLY A 146 1.00 -31.30 -8.33
CA GLY A 146 -0.13 -30.88 -9.16
C GLY A 146 -1.29 -30.25 -8.40
N VAL A 147 -1.22 -30.16 -7.07
CA VAL A 147 -2.26 -29.49 -6.26
C VAL A 147 -2.22 -27.99 -6.50
N VAL A 148 -3.36 -27.41 -6.88
CA VAL A 148 -3.55 -25.97 -7.08
C VAL A 148 -4.07 -25.35 -5.79
N SER A 149 -3.45 -24.26 -5.37
CA SER A 149 -3.80 -23.51 -4.17
C SER A 149 -3.71 -22.01 -4.44
N THR A 150 -4.43 -21.22 -3.64
CA THR A 150 -4.40 -19.75 -3.71
C THR A 150 -3.94 -19.19 -2.36
N GLN A 151 -2.94 -18.32 -2.41
CA GLN A 151 -2.48 -17.51 -1.29
C GLN A 151 -3.16 -16.14 -1.37
N TYR A 152 -3.92 -15.83 -0.33
CA TYR A 152 -4.50 -14.51 -0.11
C TYR A 152 -3.62 -13.71 0.85
N GLY A 153 -3.21 -12.51 0.45
CA GLY A 153 -2.53 -11.59 1.36
C GLY A 153 -3.49 -11.10 2.45
N VAL A 154 -3.15 -11.28 3.72
CA VAL A 154 -3.88 -10.71 4.87
C VAL A 154 -3.66 -9.19 4.96
N LYS A 155 -2.53 -8.71 4.42
CA LYS A 155 -2.27 -7.29 4.19
C LYS A 155 -2.23 -7.04 2.69
N THR A 156 -2.69 -5.86 2.31
CA THR A 156 -2.49 -5.29 0.97
C THR A 156 -1.03 -4.90 0.76
N ILE A 157 -0.63 -4.72 -0.49
CA ILE A 157 0.62 -4.00 -0.81
C ILE A 157 0.34 -2.50 -0.76
N ILE A 158 1.17 -1.76 -0.03
CA ILE A 158 1.02 -0.32 0.17
C ILE A 158 2.32 0.37 -0.23
N GLY A 159 2.22 1.35 -1.12
CA GLY A 159 3.36 2.15 -1.56
C GLY A 159 2.92 3.49 -2.14
N LYS A 160 3.85 4.21 -2.77
CA LYS A 160 3.56 5.48 -3.45
C LYS A 160 3.69 5.30 -4.96
N TYR A 161 2.77 5.90 -5.71
CA TYR A 161 2.85 5.93 -7.17
C TYR A 161 4.11 6.64 -7.63
N ILE A 162 4.80 6.02 -8.59
CA ILE A 162 5.97 6.59 -9.27
C ILE A 162 5.63 7.19 -10.62
#